data_AF-A0A7M2XHG2-F1
#
_entry.id   AF-A0A7M2XHG2-F1
#
_cell.length_a   1.000
_cell.length_b   1.000
_cell.length_c   1.000
_cell.angle_alpha   90.00
_cell.angle_beta   90.00
_cell.angle_gamma   90.00
#
_symmetry.space_group_name_H-M   'P 1'
#
loop_
_entity.id
_entity.type
_entity.pdbx_description
1 polymer ?
#
loop_
_entity_poly.entity_id
_entity_poly.type
_entity_poly.pdbx_seq_one_letter_code
_entity_poly.pdbx_strand_id
1 'polypeptide(L)'
;MSTLREVGEREAWRCWLCDEPVDPDMSVNDPRGPSIDSINTAKKGGKGKGGVERLAHRACNTKKGAVKPVVPWSDRLFVVDPAPIIGVVEQLTRKGGRVAVARCPEKSDAEDASEWLLDRLSRLEPGVRFDTRIEQAGGGYLLVLTT
;
A
#
# COMPACT_ATOMS: atom_id res chain seq x y z
N MET A 1 -4.42 -21.20 -9.44
CA MET A 1 -3.22 -20.60 -8.81
C MET A 1 -2.36 -20.13 -9.95
N SER A 2 -2.07 -18.84 -9.97
CA SER A 2 -1.17 -18.23 -10.94
C SER A 2 0.26 -18.65 -10.64
N THR A 3 1.09 -18.76 -11.66
CA THR A 3 2.53 -18.96 -11.50
C THR A 3 3.18 -17.69 -10.96
N LEU A 4 4.35 -17.84 -10.31
CA LEU A 4 5.09 -16.69 -9.78
C LEU A 4 5.43 -15.67 -10.88
N ARG A 5 5.73 -16.17 -12.09
CA ARG A 5 6.01 -15.33 -13.25
C ARG A 5 4.79 -14.53 -13.68
N GLU A 6 3.61 -15.15 -13.77
CA GLU A 6 2.37 -14.42 -14.12
C GLU A 6 2.01 -13.33 -13.10
N VAL A 7 2.22 -13.60 -11.80
CA VAL A 7 2.00 -12.60 -10.75
C VAL A 7 3.05 -11.50 -10.83
N GLY A 8 4.32 -11.88 -11.04
CA GLY A 8 5.45 -10.95 -11.19
C GLY A 8 5.26 -9.97 -12.34
N GLU A 9 4.95 -10.47 -13.54
CA GLU A 9 4.69 -9.63 -14.71
C GLU A 9 3.50 -8.70 -14.50
N ARG A 10 2.40 -9.19 -13.89
CA ARG A 10 1.22 -8.36 -13.61
C ARG A 10 1.53 -7.21 -12.65
N GLU A 11 2.39 -7.43 -11.67
CA GLU A 11 2.74 -6.43 -10.66
C GLU A 11 4.08 -5.73 -10.94
N ALA A 12 4.55 -5.81 -12.20
CA ALA A 12 5.77 -5.17 -12.65
C ALA A 12 6.99 -5.50 -11.76
N TRP A 13 7.03 -6.71 -11.23
CA TRP A 13 8.05 -7.19 -10.30
C TRP A 13 8.26 -6.28 -9.09
N ARG A 14 7.18 -5.67 -8.57
CA ARG A 14 7.19 -4.85 -7.36
C ARG A 14 6.45 -5.53 -6.23
N CYS A 15 7.02 -5.50 -5.04
CA CYS A 15 6.39 -6.03 -3.85
C CYS A 15 5.18 -5.15 -3.48
N TRP A 16 3.98 -5.72 -3.43
CA TRP A 16 2.79 -4.95 -3.11
C TRP A 16 2.83 -4.34 -1.69
N LEU A 17 3.63 -4.91 -0.77
CA LEU A 17 3.76 -4.44 0.62
C LEU A 17 4.72 -3.25 0.75
N CYS A 18 5.96 -3.37 0.31
CA CYS A 18 6.98 -2.32 0.47
C CYS A 18 7.21 -1.46 -0.78
N ASP A 19 6.60 -1.78 -1.93
CA ASP A 19 6.82 -1.14 -3.25
C ASP A 19 8.20 -1.33 -3.88
N GLU A 20 9.12 -2.01 -3.18
CA GLU A 20 10.46 -2.24 -3.69
C GLU A 20 10.48 -3.30 -4.80
N PRO A 21 11.45 -3.21 -5.73
CA PRO A 21 11.66 -4.25 -6.74
C PRO A 21 11.89 -5.63 -6.09
N VAL A 22 11.35 -6.66 -6.75
CA VAL A 22 11.54 -8.07 -6.43
C VAL A 22 12.36 -8.67 -7.56
N ASP A 23 13.49 -9.27 -7.22
CA ASP A 23 14.34 -9.95 -8.19
C ASP A 23 13.73 -11.32 -8.58
N PRO A 24 13.39 -11.56 -9.86
CA PRO A 24 12.81 -12.82 -10.32
C PRO A 24 13.74 -14.02 -10.19
N ASP A 25 15.05 -13.79 -10.26
CA ASP A 25 16.07 -14.84 -10.28
C ASP A 25 16.63 -15.12 -8.88
N MET A 26 16.27 -14.30 -7.90
CA MET A 26 16.65 -14.51 -6.51
C MET A 26 15.97 -15.76 -5.93
N SER A 27 16.72 -16.49 -5.10
CA SER A 27 16.22 -17.69 -4.43
C SER A 27 14.93 -17.42 -3.65
N VAL A 28 13.91 -18.25 -3.81
CA VAL A 28 12.65 -18.18 -3.04
C VAL A 28 12.83 -18.38 -1.53
N ASN A 29 13.99 -18.90 -1.12
CA ASN A 29 14.37 -19.04 0.30
C ASN A 29 15.05 -17.78 0.85
N ASP A 30 15.45 -16.85 -0.01
CA ASP A 30 16.01 -15.57 0.40
C ASP A 30 14.90 -14.65 0.98
N PRO A 31 15.15 -13.90 2.06
CA PRO A 31 14.22 -12.89 2.57
C PRO A 31 13.71 -11.89 1.50
N ARG A 32 14.57 -11.51 0.55
CA ARG A 32 14.26 -10.65 -0.60
C ARG A 32 13.87 -11.44 -1.86
N GLY A 33 13.77 -12.76 -1.73
CA GLY A 33 13.27 -13.62 -2.79
C GLY A 33 11.80 -13.39 -3.11
N PRO A 34 11.35 -13.75 -4.32
CA PRO A 34 9.98 -13.60 -4.76
C PRO A 34 9.05 -14.61 -4.08
N SER A 35 7.83 -14.18 -3.73
CA SER A 35 6.79 -15.06 -3.19
C SER A 35 5.39 -14.61 -3.61
N ILE A 36 4.46 -15.55 -3.72
CA ILE A 36 3.04 -15.26 -3.95
C ILE A 36 2.36 -15.08 -2.59
N ASP A 37 1.82 -13.89 -2.34
CA ASP A 37 0.91 -13.63 -1.23
C ASP A 37 -0.52 -13.90 -1.72
N SER A 38 -1.08 -15.03 -1.30
CA SER A 38 -2.52 -15.26 -1.41
C SER A 38 -3.21 -14.37 -0.37
N ILE A 39 -3.40 -13.09 -0.71
CA ILE A 39 -4.12 -12.17 0.15
C ILE A 39 -5.55 -12.72 0.29
N ASN A 40 -5.86 -13.35 1.41
CA ASN A 40 -7.23 -13.36 1.90
C ASN A 40 -7.41 -11.99 2.54
N THR A 41 -7.71 -10.95 1.77
CA THR A 41 -8.46 -9.82 2.32
C THR A 41 -9.75 -10.46 2.81
N ALA A 42 -9.76 -10.80 4.10
CA ALA A 42 -10.80 -11.55 4.72
C ALA A 42 -12.08 -10.71 4.64
N LYS A 43 -12.86 -10.94 3.57
CA LYS A 43 -14.29 -11.08 3.72
C LYS A 43 -14.47 -12.19 4.75
N LYS A 44 -14.49 -11.77 6.01
CA LYS A 44 -14.83 -12.57 7.18
C LYS A 44 -16.05 -13.42 6.78
N GLY A 45 -15.86 -14.73 6.59
CA GLY A 45 -16.96 -15.69 6.39
C GLY A 45 -17.24 -16.20 4.98
N GLY A 46 -16.54 -15.76 3.92
CA GLY A 46 -16.80 -16.28 2.57
C GLY A 46 -15.89 -17.45 2.17
N LYS A 47 -16.23 -18.70 2.53
CA LYS A 47 -15.64 -19.87 1.85
C LYS A 47 -15.95 -19.76 0.34
N GLY A 48 -14.95 -19.53 -0.50
CA GLY A 48 -15.08 -19.80 -1.94
C GLY A 48 -14.64 -18.74 -2.95
N LYS A 49 -14.04 -17.61 -2.57
CA LYS A 49 -13.35 -16.74 -3.54
C LYS A 49 -11.98 -16.37 -2.99
N GLY A 50 -10.95 -17.14 -3.40
CA GLY A 50 -9.56 -16.81 -3.11
C GLY A 50 -9.29 -15.36 -3.52
N GLY A 51 -8.75 -14.58 -2.60
CA GLY A 51 -8.40 -13.20 -2.94
C GLY A 51 -7.28 -13.17 -3.99
N VAL A 52 -7.03 -11.98 -4.53
CA VAL A 52 -6.07 -11.79 -5.61
C VAL A 52 -4.68 -12.17 -5.11
N GLU A 53 -4.04 -13.12 -5.80
CA GLU A 53 -2.64 -13.49 -5.59
C GLU A 53 -1.77 -12.27 -5.96
N ARG A 54 -0.92 -11.80 -5.06
CA ARG A 54 -0.06 -10.62 -5.26
C ARG A 54 1.41 -10.94 -5.04
N LEU A 55 2.31 -10.16 -5.63
CA LEU A 55 3.75 -10.38 -5.51
C LEU A 55 4.26 -9.74 -4.21
N ALA A 56 4.96 -10.50 -3.38
CA ALA A 56 5.63 -9.98 -2.21
C ALA A 56 7.00 -10.61 -2.00
N HIS A 57 7.93 -9.89 -1.39
CA HIS A 57 9.14 -10.52 -0.86
C HIS A 57 8.77 -11.58 0.17
N ARG A 58 9.55 -12.66 0.23
CA ARG A 58 9.36 -13.76 1.19
C ARG A 58 9.25 -13.25 2.62
N ALA A 59 10.11 -12.31 3.03
CA ALA A 59 10.08 -11.72 4.37
C ALA A 59 8.84 -10.85 4.62
N CYS A 60 8.42 -10.06 3.64
CA CYS A 60 7.22 -9.23 3.73
C CYS A 60 5.96 -10.09 3.90
N ASN A 61 5.86 -11.18 3.13
CA ASN A 61 4.76 -12.14 3.18
C ASN A 61 4.73 -12.92 4.52
N THR A 62 5.89 -13.36 5.02
CA THR A 62 5.98 -14.22 6.23
C THR A 62 5.62 -13.48 7.53
N LYS A 63 5.92 -12.18 7.64
CA LYS A 63 5.65 -11.39 8.87
C LYS A 63 4.15 -11.18 9.16
N LYS A 64 3.28 -11.55 8.24
CA LYS A 64 1.84 -11.24 8.25
C LYS A 64 1.00 -12.10 9.19
N GLY A 65 1.50 -13.28 9.59
CA GLY A 65 0.78 -14.18 10.50
C GLY A 65 0.61 -13.64 11.92
N ALA A 66 1.47 -12.69 12.34
CA ALA A 66 1.44 -12.06 13.66
C ALA A 66 1.21 -10.54 13.61
N VAL A 67 1.39 -9.89 12.46
CA VAL A 67 1.36 -8.43 12.31
C VAL A 67 0.50 -8.06 11.10
N LYS A 68 -0.38 -7.05 11.25
CA LYS A 68 -1.14 -6.51 10.11
C LYS A 68 -0.17 -6.07 9.01
N PRO A 69 -0.47 -6.33 7.72
CA PRO A 69 0.38 -5.84 6.64
C PRO A 69 0.51 -4.32 6.73
N VAL A 70 1.75 -3.84 6.70
CA VAL A 70 2.08 -2.41 6.72
C VAL A 70 2.62 -2.04 5.35
N VAL A 71 2.03 -1.01 4.75
CA VAL A 71 2.63 -0.29 3.63
C VAL A 71 3.30 0.94 4.25
N PRO A 72 4.63 0.99 4.30
CA PRO A 72 5.33 2.12 4.91
C PRO A 72 5.19 3.37 4.05
N TRP A 73 5.20 4.52 4.70
CA TRP A 73 5.44 5.78 4.02
C TRP A 73 6.90 5.84 3.57
N SER A 74 7.17 6.52 2.46
CA SER A 74 8.53 6.68 1.98
C SER A 74 9.35 7.53 2.95
N ASP A 75 10.53 7.06 3.35
CA ASP A 75 11.45 7.76 4.27
C ASP A 75 11.93 9.12 3.74
N ARG A 76 11.77 9.38 2.43
CA ARG A 76 12.07 10.67 1.80
C ARG A 76 11.05 11.78 2.12
N LEU A 77 9.87 11.41 2.61
CA LEU A 77 8.77 12.35 2.83
C LEU A 77 8.86 12.98 4.22
N PHE A 78 8.67 14.29 4.30
CA PHE A 78 8.61 14.98 5.58
C PHE A 78 7.18 15.08 6.09
N VAL A 79 6.68 13.97 6.63
CA VAL A 79 5.32 13.83 7.19
C VAL A 79 5.35 13.58 8.69
N VAL A 80 4.40 14.18 9.40
CA VAL A 80 4.16 14.03 10.83
C VAL A 80 2.89 13.23 11.04
N ASP A 81 2.94 12.28 11.98
CA ASP A 81 1.85 11.35 12.32
C ASP A 81 1.21 10.64 11.11
N PRO A 82 2.01 9.94 10.27
CA PRO A 82 1.48 9.27 9.08
C PRO A 82 0.48 8.16 9.45
N ALA A 83 -0.70 8.22 8.84
CA ALA A 83 -1.75 7.23 9.04
C ALA A 83 -1.39 5.86 8.42
N PRO A 84 -1.87 4.75 8.98
CA PRO A 84 -1.63 3.42 8.41
C PRO A 84 -2.39 3.25 7.09
N ILE A 85 -1.66 3.24 5.96
CA ILE A 85 -2.21 3.27 4.60
C ILE A 85 -3.25 2.16 4.37
N ILE A 86 -2.96 0.92 4.75
CA ILE A 86 -3.91 -0.20 4.57
C ILE A 86 -5.23 0.05 5.28
N GLY A 87 -5.20 0.55 6.53
CA GLY A 87 -6.42 0.82 7.29
C GLY A 87 -7.26 1.93 6.65
N VAL A 88 -6.60 2.97 6.14
CA VAL A 88 -7.26 4.08 5.45
C VAL A 88 -7.89 3.61 4.14
N VAL A 89 -7.16 2.85 3.33
CA VAL A 89 -7.64 2.30 2.05
C VAL A 89 -8.84 1.38 2.28
N GLU A 90 -8.77 0.47 3.26
CA GLU A 90 -9.90 -0.40 3.59
C GLU A 90 -11.14 0.38 4.04
N GLN A 91 -10.94 1.45 4.82
CA GLN A 91 -12.03 2.32 5.27
C GLN A 91 -12.69 3.04 4.09
N LEU A 92 -11.90 3.73 3.27
CA LEU A 92 -12.38 4.53 2.14
C LEU A 92 -13.00 3.65 1.06
N THR A 93 -12.42 2.48 0.75
CA THR A 93 -12.99 1.54 -0.23
C THR A 93 -14.36 1.00 0.21
N ARG A 94 -14.60 0.87 1.52
CA ARG A 94 -15.87 0.34 2.05
C ARG A 94 -16.96 1.41 2.23
N LYS A 95 -16.58 2.63 2.65
CA LYS A 95 -17.52 3.67 3.10
C LYS A 95 -17.48 4.95 2.27
N GLY A 96 -16.48 5.11 1.42
CA GLY A 96 -16.17 6.39 0.78
C GLY A 96 -15.73 7.47 1.77
N GLY A 97 -15.69 8.72 1.30
CA GLY A 97 -15.53 9.89 2.15
C GLY A 97 -14.11 10.45 2.16
N ARG A 98 -13.68 10.93 3.33
CA ARG A 98 -12.37 11.58 3.51
C ARG A 98 -11.70 11.20 4.82
N VAL A 99 -10.38 11.09 4.80
CA VAL A 99 -9.54 10.77 5.97
C VAL A 99 -8.30 11.65 5.95
N ALA A 100 -7.99 12.33 7.05
CA ALA A 100 -6.70 12.99 7.22
C ALA A 100 -5.61 11.93 7.39
N VAL A 101 -4.57 11.96 6.56
CA VAL A 101 -3.56 10.89 6.46
C VAL A 101 -2.17 11.30 6.91
N ALA A 102 -1.85 12.58 6.92
CA ALA A 102 -0.57 13.10 7.39
C ALA A 102 -0.66 14.61 7.68
N ARG A 103 0.23 15.11 8.52
CA ARG A 103 0.52 16.55 8.68
C ARG A 103 1.88 16.84 8.04
N CYS A 104 1.98 17.96 7.34
CA CYS A 104 3.19 18.37 6.64
C CYS A 104 3.55 19.80 7.11
N PRO A 105 4.82 20.07 7.44
CA PRO A 105 5.24 21.40 7.88
C PRO A 105 5.10 22.45 6.76
N GLU A 106 5.56 22.12 5.56
CA GLU A 106 5.45 23.02 4.40
C GLU A 106 4.41 22.53 3.38
N LYS A 107 4.03 23.44 2.47
CA LYS A 107 3.09 23.13 1.38
C LYS A 107 3.72 22.15 0.39
N SER A 108 5.00 22.38 0.07
CA SER A 108 5.84 21.52 -0.77
C SER A 108 5.91 20.08 -0.24
N ASP A 109 6.08 19.92 1.07
CA ASP A 109 6.06 18.59 1.71
C ASP A 109 4.70 17.89 1.51
N ALA A 110 3.60 18.63 1.63
CA ALA A 110 2.26 18.10 1.41
C ALA A 110 2.00 17.74 -0.07
N GLU A 111 2.55 18.51 -1.00
CA GLU A 111 2.48 18.25 -2.44
C GLU A 111 3.27 17.00 -2.82
N ASP A 112 4.51 16.83 -2.36
CA ASP A 112 5.31 15.62 -2.61
C ASP A 112 4.68 14.37 -1.96
N ALA A 113 4.18 14.51 -0.73
CA ALA A 113 3.47 13.43 -0.05
C ALA A 113 2.16 13.04 -0.76
N SER A 114 1.44 14.02 -1.32
CA SER A 114 0.24 13.82 -2.15
C SER A 114 0.55 13.01 -3.41
N GLU A 115 1.54 13.46 -4.19
CA GLU A 115 1.95 12.80 -5.43
C GLU A 115 2.41 11.36 -5.16
N TRP A 116 3.28 11.18 -4.18
CA TRP A 116 3.75 9.85 -3.78
C TRP A 116 2.60 8.94 -3.33
N LEU A 117 1.67 9.45 -2.51
CA LEU A 117 0.58 8.65 -1.99
C LEU A 117 -0.36 8.22 -3.11
N LEU A 118 -0.75 9.13 -4.01
CA LEU A 118 -1.61 8.79 -5.14
C LEU A 118 -0.96 7.77 -6.07
N ASP A 119 0.32 7.95 -6.39
CA ASP A 119 1.10 6.98 -7.16
C ASP A 119 1.13 5.61 -6.48
N ARG A 120 1.42 5.56 -5.18
CA ARG A 120 1.43 4.32 -4.39
C ARG A 120 0.05 3.64 -4.34
N LEU A 121 -1.02 4.42 -4.18
CA LEU A 121 -2.39 3.91 -4.09
C LEU A 121 -2.89 3.39 -5.44
N SER A 122 -2.48 4.01 -6.55
CA SER A 122 -2.82 3.54 -7.89
C SER A 122 -2.35 2.11 -8.15
N ARG A 123 -1.23 1.69 -7.53
CA ARG A 123 -0.73 0.31 -7.56
C ARG A 123 -1.36 -0.58 -6.50
N LEU A 124 -1.60 -0.03 -5.30
CA LEU A 124 -2.10 -0.80 -4.17
C LEU A 124 -3.56 -1.24 -4.35
N GLU A 125 -4.40 -0.36 -4.90
CA GLU A 125 -5.83 -0.59 -5.12
C GLU A 125 -6.27 0.08 -6.44
N PRO A 126 -5.87 -0.48 -7.61
CA PRO A 126 -6.10 0.14 -8.92
C PRO A 126 -7.58 0.27 -9.29
N GLY A 127 -8.48 -0.44 -8.61
CA GLY A 127 -9.92 -0.40 -8.84
C GLY A 127 -10.63 0.79 -8.18
N VAL A 128 -9.94 1.58 -7.36
CA VAL A 128 -10.51 2.71 -6.62
C VAL A 128 -9.82 4.00 -7.03
N ARG A 129 -10.62 5.02 -7.34
CA ARG A 129 -10.11 6.35 -7.65
C ARG A 129 -9.93 7.13 -6.35
N PHE A 130 -8.68 7.36 -5.98
CA PHE A 130 -8.32 8.22 -4.87
C PHE A 130 -7.98 9.63 -5.36
N ASP A 131 -8.22 10.62 -4.50
CA ASP A 131 -7.82 12.01 -4.68
C ASP A 131 -7.35 12.59 -3.35
N THR A 132 -6.47 13.59 -3.39
CA THR A 132 -5.94 14.24 -2.17
C THR A 132 -6.24 15.72 -2.13
N ARG A 133 -6.53 16.22 -0.94
CA ARG A 133 -6.65 17.65 -0.65
C ARG A 133 -5.60 18.07 0.36
N ILE A 134 -5.07 19.27 0.17
CA ILE A 134 -4.14 19.90 1.09
C ILE A 134 -4.88 21.05 1.77
N GLU A 135 -5.11 20.92 3.08
CA GLU A 135 -5.82 21.92 3.88
C GLU A 135 -4.83 22.62 4.81
N GLN A 136 -4.78 23.96 4.82
CA GLN A 136 -3.94 24.69 5.77
C GLN A 136 -4.58 24.65 7.17
N ALA A 137 -3.85 24.12 8.16
CA ALA A 137 -4.37 23.94 9.52
C ALA A 137 -3.25 23.97 10.56
N GLY A 138 -3.49 24.65 11.69
CA GLY A 138 -2.62 24.58 12.87
C GLY A 138 -1.16 25.02 12.65
N GLY A 139 -0.90 25.92 11.69
CA GLY A 139 0.45 26.38 11.36
C GLY A 139 1.20 25.51 10.34
N GLY A 140 0.57 24.46 9.80
CA GLY A 140 1.10 23.64 8.71
C GLY A 140 0.02 23.23 7.73
N TYR A 141 0.20 22.08 7.09
CA TYR A 141 -0.68 21.55 6.06
C TYR A 141 -1.15 20.14 6.41
N LEU A 142 -2.44 19.90 6.28
CA LEU A 142 -3.06 18.60 6.48
C LEU A 142 -3.29 17.94 5.12
N LEU A 143 -2.70 16.76 4.92
CA LEU A 143 -2.97 15.94 3.75
C LEU A 143 -4.20 15.08 4.02
N VAL A 144 -5.22 15.22 3.20
CA VAL A 144 -6.50 14.53 3.31
C VAL A 144 -6.70 13.66 2.08
N LEU A 145 -6.87 12.36 2.29
CA LEU A 145 -7.21 11.40 1.23
C LEU A 145 -8.73 11.26 1.10
N THR A 146 -9.20 11.15 -0.14
CA THR A 146 -10.62 11.07 -0.48
C THR A 146 -10.87 10.03 -1.58
N THR A 147 -12.10 9.55 -1.65
CA THR A 147 -12.64 8.63 -2.69
C THR A 147 -14.03 9.08 -3.09
#